data_AF-A0A4Y1QA76-F1
#
_entry.id   AF-A0A4Y1QA76-F1
#
_cell.length_a   1.000
_cell.length_b   1.000
_cell.length_c   1.000
_cell.angle_alpha   90.00
_cell.angle_beta   90.00
_cell.angle_gamma   90.00
#
_symmetry.space_group_name_H-M   'P 1'
#
loop_
_entity.id
_entity.type
_entity.pdbx_description
1 polymer ?
#
loop_
_entity_poly.entity_id
_entity_poly.type
_entity_poly.pdbx_seq_one_letter_code
_entity_poly.pdbx_strand_id
1 'polypeptide(L)'
;LRNYPDPNLIIEKYGADAIRMFLVNSPIVRGENLRFREEGVHEVVSRVMLPWVNAFRFFLGQASLLQKTTGIEFKYNPQAPLSN
;
A
#
# COMPACT_ATOMS: atom_id res chain seq x y z
N LEU A 1 -8.11 28.40 -17.47
CA LEU A 1 -7.31 27.80 -16.38
C LEU A 1 -7.65 26.30 -16.34
N ARG A 2 -6.66 25.45 -16.67
CA ARG A 2 -6.73 23.97 -16.67
C ARG A 2 -5.36 23.45 -16.20
N ASN A 3 -4.99 23.86 -14.99
CA ASN A 3 -3.62 23.71 -14.51
C ASN A 3 -3.43 22.43 -13.69
N TYR A 4 -4.47 21.58 -13.65
CA TYR A 4 -4.46 20.29 -12.97
C TYR A 4 -5.22 19.27 -13.83
N PRO A 5 -4.75 18.01 -13.85
CA PRO A 5 -5.50 16.90 -14.42
C PRO A 5 -6.81 16.70 -13.66
N ASP A 6 -7.86 16.24 -14.34
CA ASP A 6 -9.13 15.91 -13.70
C ASP A 6 -8.91 14.81 -12.64
N PRO A 7 -9.26 15.06 -11.36
CA PRO A 7 -9.10 14.07 -10.30
C PRO A 7 -9.79 12.74 -10.59
N ASN A 8 -10.93 12.75 -11.29
CA ASN A 8 -11.67 11.53 -11.60
C ASN A 8 -10.88 10.60 -12.52
N LEU A 9 -10.16 11.16 -13.50
CA LEU A 9 -9.32 10.38 -14.41
C LEU A 9 -8.17 9.66 -13.67
N ILE A 10 -7.62 10.30 -12.64
CA ILE A 10 -6.52 9.73 -11.85
C ILE A 10 -7.06 8.63 -10.92
N ILE A 11 -8.25 8.83 -10.34
CA ILE A 11 -8.91 7.82 -9.52
C ILE A 11 -9.24 6.58 -10.36
N GLU A 12 -9.76 6.76 -11.57
CA GLU A 12 -10.04 5.65 -12.49
C GLU A 12 -8.76 4.91 -12.93
N LYS A 13 -7.66 5.64 -13.15
CA LYS A 13 -6.41 5.07 -13.64
C LYS A 13 -5.57 4.35 -12.57
N TYR A 14 -5.47 4.92 -11.37
CA TYR A 14 -4.57 4.42 -10.31
C TYR A 14 -5.32 3.90 -9.08
N GLY A 15 -6.62 4.16 -8.97
CA GLY A 15 -7.41 3.88 -7.79
C GLY A 15 -7.31 5.00 -6.74
N ALA A 16 -8.35 5.11 -5.92
CA ALA A 16 -8.41 6.13 -4.87
C ALA A 16 -7.32 5.96 -3.79
N ASP A 17 -6.90 4.72 -3.50
CA ASP A 17 -5.92 4.44 -2.45
C ASP A 17 -4.49 4.83 -2.84
N ALA A 18 -4.14 4.75 -4.13
CA ALA A 18 -2.87 5.26 -4.64
C ALA A 18 -2.74 6.76 -4.39
N ILE A 19 -3.81 7.51 -4.64
CA ILE A 19 -3.86 8.96 -4.39
C ILE A 19 -3.79 9.24 -2.89
N ARG A 20 -4.54 8.51 -2.05
CA ARG A 20 -4.47 8.67 -0.59
C ARG A 20 -3.07 8.43 -0.06
N MET A 21 -2.41 7.34 -0.46
CA MET A 21 -1.02 7.09 -0.07
C MET A 21 -0.06 8.16 -0.57
N PHE A 22 -0.25 8.66 -1.80
CA PHE A 22 0.54 9.77 -2.32
C PHE A 22 0.39 11.01 -1.45
N LEU A 23 -0.85 11.40 -1.11
CA LEU A 23 -1.12 12.57 -0.27
C LEU A 23 -0.54 12.42 1.15
N VAL A 24 -0.69 11.25 1.78
CA VAL A 24 -0.14 10.96 3.12
C VAL A 24 1.39 11.07 3.14
N ASN A 25 2.05 10.63 2.09
CA ASN A 25 3.51 10.71 1.97
C ASN A 25 4.02 12.06 1.44
N SER A 26 3.12 12.99 1.12
CA SER A 26 3.47 14.28 0.52
C SER A 26 3.65 15.37 1.58
N PRO A 27 4.37 16.48 1.27
CA PRO A 27 4.57 17.60 2.19
C PRO A 27 3.27 18.32 2.61
N ILE A 28 2.12 18.01 1.97
CA ILE A 28 0.82 18.58 2.32
C ILE A 28 0.43 18.29 3.77
N VAL A 29 0.85 17.14 4.32
CA VAL A 29 0.55 16.77 5.72
C VAL A 29 1.27 17.66 6.73
N ARG A 30 2.29 18.41 6.28
CA ARG A 30 3.05 19.38 7.08
C ARG A 30 2.62 20.83 6.79
N GLY A 31 1.57 21.03 5.99
CA GLY A 31 1.11 22.37 5.59
C GLY A 31 2.00 23.05 4.54
N GLU A 32 2.93 22.32 3.94
CA GLU A 32 3.79 22.83 2.87
C GLU A 32 3.09 22.72 1.50
N ASN A 33 3.53 23.54 0.54
CA ASN A 33 2.97 23.54 -0.81
C ASN A 33 3.24 22.22 -1.55
N LEU A 34 2.16 21.55 -1.96
CA LEU A 34 2.21 20.36 -2.81
C LEU A 34 2.06 20.75 -4.29
N ARG A 35 3.07 20.44 -5.10
CA ARG A 35 2.93 20.45 -6.57
C ARG A 35 2.50 19.07 -7.03
N PHE A 36 1.21 18.90 -7.29
CA PHE A 36 0.66 17.64 -7.74
C PHE A 36 1.24 17.22 -9.10
N ARG A 37 1.69 15.97 -9.20
CA ARG A 37 2.21 15.33 -10.42
C ARG A 37 1.73 13.89 -10.46
N GLU A 38 1.15 13.49 -11.59
CA GLU A 38 0.62 12.14 -11.79
C GLU A 38 1.72 11.07 -11.68
N GLU A 39 2.94 11.40 -12.13
CA GLU A 39 4.09 10.50 -12.03
C GLU A 39 4.41 10.11 -10.58
N GLY A 40 4.19 11.02 -9.63
CA GLY A 40 4.40 10.76 -8.21
C GLY A 40 3.42 9.72 -7.65
N VAL A 41 2.19 9.67 -8.18
CA VAL A 41 1.20 8.65 -7.79
C VAL A 41 1.65 7.27 -8.28
N HIS A 42 2.12 7.18 -9.52
CA HIS A 42 2.66 5.93 -10.07
C HIS A 42 3.89 5.42 -9.29
N GLU A 43 4.78 6.33 -8.89
CA GLU A 43 5.95 5.98 -8.07
C GLU A 43 5.56 5.40 -6.71
N VAL A 44 4.57 6.00 -6.04
CA VAL A 44 4.08 5.50 -4.74
C VAL A 44 3.47 4.11 -4.88
N VAL A 45 2.67 3.87 -5.93
CA VAL A 45 2.14 2.53 -6.21
C VAL A 45 3.28 1.52 -6.39
N SER A 46 4.26 1.87 -7.22
CA SER A 46 5.34 0.95 -7.57
C SER A 46 6.28 0.66 -6.41
N ARG A 47 6.61 1.67 -5.58
CA ARG A 47 7.59 1.56 -4.50
C ARG A 47 6.99 1.13 -3.16
N VAL A 48 5.70 1.36 -2.93
CA VAL A 48 5.06 1.10 -1.63
C VAL A 48 4.00 0.01 -1.75
N MET A 49 3.00 0.22 -2.62
CA MET A 49 1.88 -0.73 -2.74
C MET A 49 2.32 -2.09 -3.26
N LEU A 50 3.15 -2.15 -4.31
CA LEU A 50 3.59 -3.43 -4.89
C LEU A 50 4.40 -4.28 -3.89
N PRO A 51 5.43 -3.74 -3.19
CA PRO A 51 6.13 -4.51 -2.15
C PRO A 51 5.19 -4.95 -1.02
N TRP A 52 4.24 -4.11 -0.61
CA TRP A 52 3.31 -4.44 0.45
C TRP A 52 2.39 -5.60 0.06
N VAL A 53 1.80 -5.55 -1.13
CA VAL A 53 0.98 -6.65 -1.67
C VAL A 53 1.81 -7.92 -1.84
N ASN A 54 3.07 -7.80 -2.28
CA ASN A 54 3.98 -8.95 -2.40
C ASN A 54 4.27 -9.60 -1.04
N ALA A 55 4.57 -8.81 -0.01
CA ALA A 55 4.79 -9.31 1.34
C ALA A 55 3.54 -10.00 1.92
N PHE A 56 2.37 -9.39 1.72
CA PHE A 56 1.10 -9.98 2.15
C PHE A 56 0.80 -11.30 1.45
N ARG A 57 0.97 -11.36 0.13
CA ARG A 57 0.79 -12.60 -0.66
C ARG A 57 1.78 -13.68 -0.25
N PHE A 58 3.05 -13.31 -0.03
CA PHE A 58 4.06 -14.24 0.47
C PHE A 58 3.64 -14.83 1.82
N PHE A 59 3.23 -13.99 2.76
CA PHE A 59 2.76 -14.42 4.07
C PHE A 59 1.58 -15.41 3.98
N LEU A 60 0.53 -15.09 3.21
CA LEU A 60 -0.60 -15.99 3.01
C LEU A 60 -0.18 -17.33 2.39
N GLY A 61 0.75 -17.29 1.44
CA GLY A 61 1.34 -18.48 0.84
C GLY A 61 2.05 -19.36 1.88
N GLN A 62 2.88 -18.76 2.74
CA GLN A 62 3.58 -19.48 3.81
C GLN A 62 2.62 -20.03 4.86
N ALA A 63 1.58 -19.28 5.25
CA ALA A 63 0.56 -19.75 6.17
C ALA A 63 -0.22 -20.97 5.61
N SER A 64 -0.56 -20.94 4.31
CA SER A 64 -1.18 -22.09 3.65
C SER A 64 -0.23 -23.28 3.53
N LEU A 65 1.05 -23.03 3.24
CA LEU A 65 2.06 -24.08 3.19
C LEU A 65 2.24 -24.77 4.54
N LEU A 66 2.33 -24.00 5.64
CA LEU A 66 2.42 -24.52 7.00
C LEU A 66 1.28 -25.49 7.32
N GLN A 67 0.05 -25.11 6.99
CA GLN A 67 -1.13 -25.95 7.19
C GLN A 67 -1.04 -27.25 6.39
N LYS A 68 -0.59 -27.19 5.13
CA LYS A 68 -0.47 -28.38 4.27
C LYS A 68 0.63 -29.34 4.71
N THR A 69 1.76 -28.83 5.21
CA THR A 69 2.94 -29.66 5.54
C THR A 69 2.90 -30.20 6.97
N THR A 70 2.38 -29.44 7.92
CA THR A 70 2.39 -29.80 9.35
C THR A 70 1.01 -30.08 9.92
N GLY A 71 -0.06 -29.74 9.19
CA GLY A 71 -1.44 -29.76 9.72
C GLY A 71 -1.76 -28.62 10.69
N ILE A 72 -0.80 -27.73 10.98
CA ILE A 72 -0.97 -26.61 11.91
C ILE A 72 -1.55 -25.42 11.15
N GLU A 73 -2.72 -24.96 11.57
CA GLU A 73 -3.36 -23.75 11.05
C GLU A 73 -2.76 -22.50 11.71
N PHE A 74 -2.35 -21.51 10.90
CA PHE A 74 -1.94 -20.21 11.42
C PHE A 74 -3.12 -19.52 12.11
N LYS A 75 -2.97 -19.19 13.40
CA LYS A 75 -3.94 -18.41 14.18
C LYS A 75 -3.22 -17.25 14.84
N TYR A 76 -3.80 -16.06 14.72
CA TYR A 76 -3.31 -14.89 15.42
C TYR A 76 -3.46 -15.11 16.94
N ASN A 77 -2.36 -14.92 17.68
CA ASN A 77 -2.35 -15.00 19.14
C ASN A 77 -1.99 -13.62 19.71
N PRO A 78 -2.95 -12.92 20.36
CA PRO A 78 -2.70 -11.60 20.94
C PRO A 78 -1.76 -11.63 22.17
N GLN A 79 -1.59 -12.78 22.83
CA GLN A 79 -0.67 -12.95 23.95
C GLN A 79 0.69 -13.55 23.54
N ALA A 80 0.98 -13.66 22.24
CA ALA A 80 2.26 -14.19 21.78
C ALA A 80 3.42 -13.30 22.28
N PRO A 81 4.54 -13.88 22.74
CA PRO A 81 5.73 -13.11 23.06
C PRO A 81 6.20 -12.35 21.82
N LEU A 82 6.67 -11.11 22.01
CA LEU A 82 7.27 -10.32 20.94
C LEU A 82 8.47 -11.08 20.39
N SER A 83 8.61 -11.12 19.06
CA SER A 83 9.84 -11.61 18.46
C SER A 83 10.98 -10.68 18.89
N ASN A 84 12.06 -11.26 19.40
CA ASN A 84 13.29 -10.54 19.76
C ASN A 84 13.91 -9.84 18.54
#